data_AF-A0A1V4SGN4-F1
#
_entry.id   AF-A0A1V4SGN4-F1
#
_cell.length_a   1.000
_cell.length_b   1.000
_cell.length_c   1.000
_cell.angle_alpha   90.00
_cell.angle_beta   90.00
_cell.angle_gamma   90.00
#
_symmetry.space_group_name_H-M   'P 1'
#
loop_
_entity.id
_entity.type
_entity.pdbx_description
1 polymer ?
#
loop_
_entity_poly.entity_id
_entity_poly.type
_entity_poly.pdbx_seq_one_letter_code
_entity_poly.pdbx_strand_id
1 'polypeptide(L)' 'MFWRQNKKEDKSNDILEKIKSELELQLGNRGVTVSGIKMQLNPGNISLRIYIDGSKRLA' A
#
# COMPACT_ATOMS: atom_id res chain seq x y z
N MET A 1 -35.44 0.53 1.62
CA MET A 1 -34.56 0.37 0.44
C MET A 1 -33.14 0.80 0.84
N PHE A 2 -32.31 -0.11 1.38
CA PHE A 2 -30.98 0.22 1.95
C PHE A 2 -29.93 -0.82 1.52
N TRP A 3 -29.55 -0.84 0.24
CA TRP A 3 -28.57 -1.79 -0.30
C TRP A 3 -27.71 -1.17 -1.43
N ARG A 4 -27.04 -0.04 -1.19
CA ARG A 4 -26.16 0.57 -2.22
C ARG A 4 -24.81 1.13 -1.76
N GLN A 5 -24.36 0.89 -0.54
CA GLN A 5 -23.05 1.43 -0.09
C GLN A 5 -21.87 0.44 -0.09
N ASN A 6 -22.08 -0.88 -0.08
CA ASN A 6 -20.97 -1.84 0.08
C ASN A 6 -20.11 -2.10 -1.17
N LYS A 7 -20.41 -1.54 -2.34
CA LYS A 7 -19.64 -1.83 -3.58
C LYS A 7 -18.39 -0.98 -3.77
N LYS A 8 -18.26 0.16 -3.07
CA LYS A 8 -17.11 1.06 -3.25
C LYS A 8 -15.94 0.70 -2.32
N GLU A 9 -16.21 0.21 -1.12
CA GLU A 9 -15.16 -0.16 -0.16
C GLU A 9 -14.30 -1.33 -0.65
N ASP A 10 -14.91 -2.38 -1.22
CA ASP A 10 -14.19 -3.56 -1.71
C ASP A 10 -13.17 -3.24 -2.81
N LYS A 11 -13.55 -2.39 -3.77
CA LYS A 11 -12.67 -2.03 -4.89
C LYS A 11 -11.52 -1.14 -4.48
N SER A 12 -11.77 -0.21 -3.57
CA SER A 12 -10.71 0.65 -3.04
C SER A 12 -9.71 -0.17 -2.24
N ASN A 13 -10.16 -1.17 -1.47
CA ASN A 13 -9.29 -2.06 -0.73
C ASN A 13 -8.42 -2.94 -1.64
N ASP A 14 -8.99 -3.49 -2.73
CA ASP A 14 -8.23 -4.29 -3.71
C ASP A 14 -7.12 -3.47 -4.41
N ILE A 15 -7.40 -2.22 -4.77
CA ILE A 15 -6.40 -1.33 -5.38
C ILE A 15 -5.28 -1.00 -4.38
N LEU A 16 -5.62 -0.75 -3.11
CA LEU A 16 -4.63 -0.50 -2.07
C LEU A 16 -3.73 -1.71 -1.82
N GLU A 17 -4.29 -2.91 -1.74
CA GLU A 17 -3.48 -4.13 -1.56
C GLU A 17 -2.54 -4.38 -2.75
N LYS A 18 -2.98 -4.07 -3.98
CA LYS A 18 -2.11 -4.13 -5.18
C LYS A 18 -0.97 -3.12 -5.13
N ILE A 19 -1.27 -1.86 -4.82
CA ILE A 19 -0.24 -0.81 -4.68
C ILE A 19 0.76 -1.19 -3.57
N LYS A 20 0.26 -1.71 -2.45
CA LYS A 20 1.10 -2.20 -1.35
C LYS A 20 2.07 -3.29 -1.83
N SER A 21 1.54 -4.31 -2.51
CA SER A 21 2.33 -5.43 -3.03
C SER A 21 3.37 -4.98 -4.05
N GLU A 22 3.02 -4.06 -4.95
CA GLU A 22 3.97 -3.50 -5.92
C GLU A 22 5.08 -2.68 -5.24
N LEU A 23 4.75 -1.89 -4.22
CA LEU A 23 5.72 -1.14 -3.44
C LEU A 23 6.70 -2.07 -2.71
N GLU A 24 6.20 -3.11 -2.06
CA GLU A 24 7.03 -4.13 -1.39
C GLU A 24 7.99 -4.80 -2.38
N LEU A 25 7.48 -5.17 -3.57
CA LEU A 25 8.29 -5.77 -4.62
C LEU A 25 9.37 -4.82 -5.15
N GLN A 26 9.01 -3.57 -5.48
CA GLN A 26 9.97 -2.59 -6.00
C GLN A 26 11.04 -2.22 -4.98
N LEU A 27 10.67 -2.11 -3.70
CA LEU A 27 11.61 -1.85 -2.61
C LEU A 27 12.55 -3.04 -2.41
N GLY A 28 12.01 -4.27 -2.38
CA GLY A 28 12.80 -5.50 -2.32
C GLY A 28 13.79 -5.62 -3.47
N ASN A 29 13.36 -5.32 -4.71
CA ASN A 29 14.21 -5.31 -5.90
C ASN A 29 15.34 -4.25 -5.83
N ARG A 30 15.19 -3.24 -4.99
CA ARG A 30 16.24 -2.24 -4.70
C ARG A 30 17.09 -2.58 -3.47
N GLY A 31 16.83 -3.72 -2.85
CA GLY A 31 17.52 -4.19 -1.64
C GLY A 31 17.05 -3.51 -0.35
N VAL A 32 15.85 -2.92 -0.37
CA VAL A 32 15.22 -2.34 0.81
C VAL A 32 14.29 -3.38 1.43
N THR A 33 14.52 -3.69 2.69
CA THR A 33 13.64 -4.53 3.51
C THR A 33 12.70 -3.64 4.31
N VAL A 34 11.39 -3.87 4.17
CA VAL A 34 10.35 -3.14 4.89
C VAL A 34 9.74 -4.00 5.99
N SER A 35 9.50 -3.42 7.16
CA SER A 35 8.71 -4.03 8.25
C SER A 35 7.21 -3.89 8.02
N GLY A 36 6.81 -2.93 7.19
CA GLY A 36 5.42 -2.78 6.82
C GLY A 36 5.14 -1.53 6.00
N ILE A 37 3.98 -1.56 5.36
CA ILE A 37 3.42 -0.44 4.61
C ILE A 37 2.01 -0.19 5.12
N LYS A 38 1.72 1.06 5.52
CA LYS A 38 0.39 1.51 5.91
C LYS A 38 -0.09 2.57 4.93
N MET A 39 -1.28 2.37 4.40
CA MET A 39 -1.96 3.33 3.54
C MET A 39 -3.30 3.72 4.13
N GLN A 40 -3.63 5.00 4.05
CA GLN A 40 -4.90 5.54 4.50
C GLN A 40 -5.45 6.47 3.42
N LEU A 41 -6.67 6.18 2.99
CA LEU A 41 -7.43 7.04 2.10
C LEU A 41 -8.10 8.13 2.93
N ASN A 42 -7.77 9.39 2.65
CA ASN A 42 -8.45 10.55 3.23
C ASN A 42 -9.24 11.26 2.13
N PRO A 43 -10.19 12.13 2.48
CA PRO A 43 -10.84 13.00 1.50
C PRO A 43 -9.80 13.87 0.78
N GLY A 44 -9.61 13.64 -0.52
CA GLY A 44 -8.72 14.42 -1.39
C GLY A 44 -7.24 14.07 -1.34
N ASN A 45 -6.79 13.11 -0.53
CA ASN A 45 -5.40 12.65 -0.54
C ASN A 45 -5.25 11.19 -0.06
N ILE A 46 -4.08 10.63 -0.33
CA ILE A 46 -3.67 9.31 0.18
C ILE A 46 -2.45 9.52 1.06
N SER A 47 -2.51 9.05 2.30
CA SER A 47 -1.37 9.00 3.20
C SER A 47 -0.70 7.64 3.11
N LEU A 48 0.59 7.62 2.82
CA LEU A 48 1.42 6.42 2.73
C LEU A 48 2.55 6.52 3.77
N ARG A 49 2.68 5.49 4.61
CA ARG A 49 3.82 5.30 5.53
C ARG A 49 4.50 3.98 5.22
N ILE A 50 5.81 4.03 5.03
CA ILE A 50 6.65 2.87 4.77
C ILE A 50 7.64 2.77 5.93
N TYR A 51 7.66 1.64 6.60
CA TYR A 51 8.59 1.34 7.69
C TYR A 51 9.73 0.51 7.11
N ILE A 52 10.95 1.03 7.22
CA ILE A 52 12.17 0.41 6.65
C ILE A 52 12.98 -0.18 7.79
N ASP A 53 13.26 -1.48 7.70
CA ASP A 53 14.10 -2.18 8.68
C ASP A 53 15.58 -2.14 8.29
N GLY A 54 15.85 -2.13 6.99
CA GLY A 54 17.20 -2.08 6.48
C GLY A 54 17.23 -1.84 4.99
N SER A 55 18.36 -1.35 4.50
CA SER A 55 18.60 -1.18 3.08
C SER A 55 20.02 -1.57 2.76
N LYS A 56 20.19 -2.40 1.73
CA LYS A 56 21.47 -2.64 1.08
C LYS A 56 21.34 -2.27 -0.38
N ARG A 57 22.38 -1.65 -0.95
CA ARG A 57 22.39 -1.35 -2.38
C ARG A 57 22.63 -2.65 -3.13
N LEU A 58 21.65 -3.09 -3.92
CA LEU A 58 21.87 -4.18 -4.88
C LEU A 58 22.63 -3.58 -6.08
N ALA A 59 23.75 -4.21 -6.43
CA ALA A 59 24.64 -3.80 -7.52
C ALA A 59 24.02 -4.10 -8.89
#